data_AF-A0A7K4G543-F1
#
_entry.id   AF-A0A7K4G543-F1
#
_cell.length_a   1.000
_cell.length_b   1.000
_cell.length_c   1.000
_cell.angle_alpha   90.00
_cell.angle_beta   90.00
_cell.angle_gamma   90.00
#
_symmetry.space_group_name_H-M   'P 1'
#
loop_
_entity.id
_entity.type
_entity.pdbx_description
1 polymer ?
#
loop_
_entity_poly.entity_id
_entity_poly.type
_entity_poly.pdbx_seq_one_letter_code
_entity_poly.pdbx_strand_id
1 'polypeptide(L)'
;MKRGQAFDTMMLVISVIVAVAILGVLLNILGSFQAPGGNAKDTITQDMQSIVSSGYGYSQAKQLSFDRDASIDTRELTLKVAVLPEQVRFVCADGYSGCDGPITISDFGSVTDGKVVFNSAFKSWVVVCGDDVLDPVKYYIAFGGSGAGARDKCEACITGSC
;
A
#
# COMPACT_ATOMS: atom_id res chain seq x y z
N MET A 1 54.65 -4.23 13.80
CA MET A 1 53.35 -4.84 14.15
C MET A 1 52.31 -3.73 14.34
N LYS A 2 51.55 -3.36 13.31
CA LYS A 2 50.46 -2.35 13.37
C LYS A 2 49.61 -2.30 12.08
N ARG A 3 49.43 -3.45 11.41
CA ARG A 3 48.58 -3.57 10.21
C ARG A 3 47.35 -4.48 10.39
N GLY A 4 47.27 -5.30 11.45
CA GLY A 4 46.14 -6.23 11.64
C GLY A 4 44.82 -5.57 12.07
N GLN A 5 44.87 -4.52 12.90
CA GLN A 5 43.67 -3.96 13.53
C GLN A 5 42.77 -3.17 12.54
N ALA A 6 43.38 -2.56 11.51
CA ALA A 6 42.64 -1.81 10.49
C ALA A 6 41.89 -2.72 9.50
N PHE A 7 42.43 -3.92 9.21
CA PHE A 7 41.77 -4.89 8.34
C PHE A 7 40.56 -5.54 9.02
N ASP A 8 40.66 -5.85 10.31
CA ASP A 8 39.51 -6.39 11.07
C ASP A 8 38.37 -5.37 11.16
N THR A 9 38.66 -4.08 11.39
CA THR A 9 37.62 -3.05 11.41
C THR A 9 37.01 -2.81 10.03
N MET A 10 37.79 -2.88 8.95
CA MET A 10 37.28 -2.71 7.59
C MET A 10 36.39 -3.90 7.18
N MET A 11 36.77 -5.11 7.58
CA MET A 11 35.98 -6.32 7.36
C MET A 11 34.65 -6.29 8.14
N LEU A 12 34.66 -5.80 9.38
CA LEU A 12 33.46 -5.65 10.21
C LEU A 12 32.48 -4.60 9.62
N VAL A 13 33.00 -3.51 9.08
CA VAL A 13 32.16 -2.49 8.42
C VAL A 13 31.53 -3.04 7.15
N ILE A 14 32.29 -3.78 6.32
CA ILE A 14 31.75 -4.41 5.10
C ILE A 14 30.67 -5.44 5.45
N SER A 15 30.85 -6.24 6.51
CA SER A 15 29.82 -7.22 6.91
C SER A 15 28.52 -6.56 7.37
N VAL A 16 28.61 -5.42 8.07
CA VAL A 16 27.42 -4.67 8.51
C VAL A 16 26.66 -4.09 7.31
N ILE A 17 27.36 -3.50 6.33
CA ILE A 17 26.73 -2.94 5.13
C ILE A 17 26.02 -4.04 4.33
N VAL A 18 26.66 -5.20 4.15
CA VAL A 18 26.05 -6.34 3.46
C VAL A 18 24.83 -6.86 4.22
N ALA A 19 24.89 -6.94 5.55
CA ALA A 19 23.74 -7.33 6.35
C ALA A 19 22.55 -6.37 6.20
N VAL A 20 22.80 -5.05 6.20
CA VAL A 20 21.76 -4.03 5.97
C VAL A 20 21.20 -4.11 4.55
N ALA A 21 22.05 -4.32 3.54
CA ALA A 21 21.62 -4.48 2.15
C ALA A 21 20.77 -5.75 1.96
N ILE A 22 21.17 -6.88 2.55
CA ILE A 22 20.38 -8.12 2.54
C ILE A 22 19.07 -7.92 3.29
N LEU A 23 19.05 -7.22 4.43
CA LEU A 23 17.81 -6.89 5.13
C LEU A 23 16.87 -6.08 4.23
N GLY A 24 17.38 -5.08 3.51
CA GLY A 24 16.61 -4.27 2.55
C GLY A 24 16.03 -5.11 1.40
N VAL A 25 16.83 -6.04 0.85
CA VAL A 25 16.36 -6.97 -0.19
C VAL A 25 15.34 -7.97 0.35
N LEU A 26 15.55 -8.52 1.55
CA LEU A 26 14.63 -9.44 2.19
C LEU A 26 13.30 -8.76 2.54
N LEU A 27 13.31 -7.49 2.97
CA LEU A 27 12.09 -6.71 3.16
C LEU A 27 11.34 -6.48 1.84
N ASN A 28 12.06 -6.23 0.75
CA ASN A 28 11.47 -6.10 -0.59
C ASN A 28 10.88 -7.45 -1.10
N ILE A 29 11.52 -8.57 -0.77
CA ILE A 29 11.06 -9.92 -1.12
C ILE A 29 9.86 -10.34 -0.25
N LEU A 30 9.89 -10.11 1.06
CA LEU A 30 8.74 -10.36 1.94
C LEU A 30 7.53 -9.49 1.56
N GLY A 31 7.76 -8.30 1.02
CA GLY A 31 6.71 -7.48 0.39
C GLY A 31 6.09 -8.10 -0.87
N SER A 32 6.80 -9.02 -1.55
CA SER A 32 6.37 -9.71 -2.78
C SER A 32 5.84 -11.14 -2.57
N PHE A 33 6.01 -11.72 -1.38
CA PHE A 33 5.49 -13.05 -1.05
C PHE A 33 4.03 -12.98 -0.61
N GLN A 34 3.12 -13.18 -1.58
CA GLN A 34 1.73 -13.53 -1.32
C GLN A 34 1.65 -14.89 -0.63
N ALA A 35 1.26 -14.89 0.65
CA ALA A 35 0.56 -16.04 1.20
C ALA A 35 -0.85 -16.07 0.56
N PRO A 36 -1.23 -17.14 -0.16
CA PRO A 36 -2.61 -17.28 -0.63
C PRO A 36 -3.51 -17.45 0.60
N GLY A 37 -4.20 -16.38 0.99
CA GLY A 37 -5.09 -16.37 2.16
C GLY A 37 -4.82 -15.28 3.21
N GLY A 38 -3.86 -14.39 3.00
CA GLY A 38 -3.70 -13.20 3.87
C GLY A 38 -4.92 -12.29 3.79
N ASN A 39 -5.46 -11.87 4.94
CA ASN A 39 -6.59 -10.95 5.01
C ASN A 39 -6.24 -9.66 4.26
N ALA A 40 -7.06 -9.30 3.26
CA ALA A 40 -6.79 -8.16 2.40
C ALA A 40 -6.59 -6.85 3.19
N LYS A 41 -7.27 -6.70 4.34
CA LYS A 41 -7.07 -5.56 5.25
C LYS A 41 -5.66 -5.49 5.81
N ASP A 42 -5.10 -6.62 6.22
CA ASP A 42 -3.77 -6.66 6.83
C ASP A 42 -2.69 -6.34 5.80
N THR A 43 -2.84 -6.84 4.56
CA THR A 43 -1.94 -6.50 3.46
C THR A 43 -1.99 -5.00 3.13
N ILE A 44 -3.19 -4.42 3.04
CA ILE A 44 -3.34 -2.97 2.81
C ILE A 44 -2.73 -2.17 3.96
N THR A 45 -2.95 -2.60 5.20
CA THR A 45 -2.36 -1.95 6.39
C THR A 45 -0.84 -1.99 6.32
N GLN A 46 -0.25 -3.14 6.00
CA GLN A 46 1.21 -3.30 5.92
C GLN A 46 1.81 -2.44 4.80
N ASP A 47 1.19 -2.42 3.63
CA ASP A 47 1.64 -1.58 2.51
C ASP A 47 1.54 -0.11 2.89
N MET A 48 0.47 0.30 3.55
CA MET A 48 0.30 1.66 4.05
C MET A 48 1.36 2.03 5.09
N GLN A 49 1.69 1.14 6.03
CA GLN A 49 2.79 1.36 6.99
C GLN A 49 4.13 1.56 6.28
N SER A 50 4.40 0.78 5.23
CA SER A 50 5.63 0.90 4.45
C SER A 50 5.71 2.27 3.76
N ILE A 51 4.62 2.72 3.14
CA ILE A 51 4.58 4.02 2.45
C ILE A 51 4.66 5.18 3.43
N VAL A 52 3.93 5.11 4.55
CA VAL A 52 3.99 6.13 5.60
C VAL A 52 5.40 6.24 6.20
N SER A 53 6.07 5.11 6.46
CA SER A 53 7.45 5.11 6.97
C SER A 53 8.46 5.66 5.97
N SER A 54 8.17 5.55 4.66
CA SER A 54 9.02 6.07 3.59
C SER A 54 8.74 7.55 3.29
N GLY A 55 7.59 8.07 3.71
CA GLY A 55 7.11 9.43 3.42
C GLY A 55 6.52 9.60 2.01
N TYR A 56 6.93 8.79 1.04
CA TYR A 56 6.47 8.86 -0.35
C TYR A 56 6.58 7.52 -1.08
N GLY A 57 5.91 7.40 -2.23
CA GLY A 57 6.05 6.30 -3.18
C GLY A 57 4.80 5.45 -3.36
N TYR A 58 4.96 4.23 -3.85
CA TYR A 58 3.87 3.28 -4.11
C TYR A 58 4.30 1.85 -3.77
N SER A 59 3.34 1.04 -3.32
CA SER A 59 3.53 -0.38 -3.06
C SER A 59 3.52 -1.18 -4.36
N GLN A 60 4.03 -2.40 -4.33
CA GLN A 60 3.85 -3.31 -5.46
C GLN A 60 2.36 -3.64 -5.60
N ALA A 61 1.89 -3.75 -6.84
CA ALA A 61 0.53 -4.16 -7.10
C ALA A 61 0.30 -5.60 -6.64
N LYS A 62 -0.69 -5.82 -5.78
CA LYS A 62 -1.03 -7.13 -5.22
C LYS A 62 -2.47 -7.48 -5.55
N GLN A 63 -2.71 -8.69 -6.01
CA GLN A 63 -4.08 -9.18 -6.14
C GLN A 63 -4.60 -9.65 -4.78
N LEU A 64 -5.66 -9.03 -4.29
CA LEU A 64 -6.30 -9.33 -3.02
C LEU A 64 -7.71 -9.88 -3.25
N SER A 65 -8.13 -10.80 -2.37
CA SER A 65 -9.50 -11.33 -2.35
C SER A 65 -10.24 -10.72 -1.17
N PHE A 66 -11.44 -10.22 -1.43
CA PHE A 66 -12.35 -9.64 -0.46
C PHE A 66 -13.57 -10.54 -0.35
N ASP A 67 -13.96 -10.85 0.88
CA ASP A 67 -15.18 -11.61 1.13
C ASP A 67 -16.41 -10.72 0.93
N ARG A 68 -17.55 -11.36 0.67
CA ARG A 68 -18.85 -10.68 0.67
C ARG A 68 -19.11 -10.04 2.04
N ASP A 69 -19.68 -8.84 2.02
CA ASP A 69 -19.98 -8.01 3.20
C ASP A 69 -18.74 -7.58 4.00
N ALA A 70 -17.54 -7.88 3.50
CA ALA A 70 -16.32 -7.31 4.06
C ALA A 70 -16.34 -5.79 3.86
N SER A 71 -15.74 -5.07 4.80
CA SER A 71 -15.61 -3.62 4.69
C SER A 71 -14.29 -3.13 5.22
N ILE A 72 -13.68 -2.15 4.57
CA ILE A 72 -12.41 -1.55 4.95
C ILE A 72 -12.70 -0.11 5.35
N ASP A 73 -12.37 0.23 6.58
CA ASP A 73 -12.53 1.57 7.11
C ASP A 73 -11.15 2.23 7.25
N THR A 74 -11.02 3.45 6.72
CA THR A 74 -9.83 4.28 6.90
C THR A 74 -9.51 4.47 8.37
N ARG A 75 -10.49 4.57 9.28
CA ARG A 75 -10.25 4.64 10.73
C ARG A 75 -9.53 3.40 11.26
N GLU A 76 -9.95 2.22 10.82
CA GLU A 76 -9.29 0.96 11.22
C GLU A 76 -7.85 0.89 10.69
N LEU A 77 -7.63 1.36 9.45
CA LEU A 77 -6.30 1.41 8.84
C LEU A 77 -5.43 2.44 9.58
N THR A 78 -5.90 3.67 9.71
CA THR A 78 -5.18 4.81 10.29
C THR A 78 -4.82 4.62 11.77
N LEU A 79 -5.65 3.95 12.56
CA LEU A 79 -5.32 3.58 13.95
C LEU A 79 -4.04 2.75 14.05
N LYS A 80 -3.75 1.92 13.05
CA LYS A 80 -2.54 1.07 13.01
C LYS A 80 -1.33 1.76 12.39
N VAL A 81 -1.52 2.89 11.69
CA VAL A 81 -0.46 3.56 10.91
C VAL A 81 -0.16 4.98 11.42
N ALA A 82 -0.90 5.46 12.43
CA ALA A 82 -0.71 6.79 13.04
C ALA A 82 -0.79 7.96 12.05
N VAL A 83 -1.72 7.88 11.09
CA VAL A 83 -2.10 8.98 10.18
C VAL A 83 -3.54 9.39 10.45
N LEU A 84 -3.98 10.56 9.95
CA LEU A 84 -5.37 10.99 10.14
C LEU A 84 -6.29 10.33 9.09
N PRO A 85 -7.53 9.95 9.41
CA PRO A 85 -8.46 9.37 8.44
C PRO A 85 -8.68 10.23 7.19
N GLU A 86 -8.72 11.55 7.35
CA GLU A 86 -8.84 12.51 6.24
C GLU A 86 -7.65 12.52 5.27
N GLN A 87 -6.49 11.99 5.69
CA GLN A 87 -5.29 11.90 4.86
C GLN A 87 -5.30 10.68 3.95
N VAL A 88 -6.31 9.80 4.05
CA VAL A 88 -6.39 8.54 3.32
C VAL A 88 -7.64 8.51 2.47
N ARG A 89 -7.50 8.17 1.18
CA ARG A 89 -8.64 8.03 0.27
C ARG A 89 -8.58 6.73 -0.53
N PHE A 90 -9.75 6.16 -0.79
CA PHE A 90 -9.89 5.02 -1.70
C PHE A 90 -10.17 5.53 -3.12
N VAL A 91 -9.51 4.95 -4.12
CA VAL A 91 -9.67 5.33 -5.53
C VAL A 91 -9.75 4.07 -6.40
N CYS A 92 -10.38 4.16 -7.57
CA CYS A 92 -10.50 3.05 -8.51
C CYS A 92 -9.93 3.44 -9.86
N ALA A 93 -9.27 2.50 -10.54
CA ALA A 93 -8.83 2.66 -11.92
C ALA A 93 -10.01 2.96 -12.87
N ASP A 94 -9.74 3.69 -13.95
CA ASP A 94 -10.79 4.06 -14.91
C ASP A 94 -11.42 2.81 -15.55
N GLY A 95 -12.74 2.83 -15.73
CA GLY A 95 -13.51 1.66 -16.16
C GLY A 95 -13.74 0.60 -15.07
N TYR A 96 -13.21 0.83 -13.86
CA TYR A 96 -13.55 0.10 -12.64
C TYR A 96 -14.60 0.92 -11.90
N SER A 97 -15.88 0.64 -12.18
CA SER A 97 -17.05 1.47 -11.87
C SER A 97 -17.36 1.74 -10.37
N GLY A 98 -16.43 1.49 -9.44
CA GLY A 98 -16.68 1.36 -8.00
C GLY A 98 -16.36 2.57 -7.13
N CYS A 99 -15.66 3.58 -7.66
CA CYS A 99 -15.15 4.70 -6.85
C CYS A 99 -15.47 6.12 -7.35
N ASP A 100 -16.18 6.33 -8.47
CA ASP A 100 -16.51 7.67 -8.98
C ASP A 100 -17.99 8.05 -8.70
N GLY A 101 -18.26 8.87 -7.69
CA GLY A 101 -19.59 9.47 -7.41
C GLY A 101 -20.63 8.51 -6.81
N PRO A 102 -21.79 9.00 -6.28
CA PRO A 102 -22.67 8.24 -5.37
C PRO A 102 -23.08 6.91 -6.01
N ILE A 103 -22.64 5.83 -5.37
CA ILE A 103 -22.14 4.63 -6.06
C ILE A 103 -23.23 3.65 -6.44
N THR A 104 -23.08 3.07 -7.63
CA THR A 104 -23.63 1.75 -7.95
C THR A 104 -22.62 0.93 -8.77
N ILE A 105 -21.85 0.05 -8.12
CA ILE A 105 -21.60 -1.31 -8.64
C ILE A 105 -22.33 -2.27 -7.71
N SER A 106 -22.95 -3.30 -8.29
CA SER A 106 -23.46 -4.47 -7.58
C SER A 106 -22.45 -5.18 -6.63
N ASP A 107 -21.13 -4.94 -6.74
CA ASP A 107 -20.06 -5.63 -5.98
C ASP A 107 -19.35 -4.74 -4.95
N PHE A 108 -19.35 -3.41 -5.13
CA PHE A 108 -18.92 -2.43 -4.13
C PHE A 108 -20.18 -1.78 -3.56
N GLY A 109 -20.60 -2.17 -2.36
CA GLY A 109 -21.85 -1.71 -1.77
C GLY A 109 -21.89 -0.23 -1.48
N SER A 110 -20.80 0.32 -0.95
CA SER A 110 -20.64 1.75 -0.74
C SER A 110 -19.17 2.07 -0.50
N VAL A 111 -18.62 3.01 -1.27
CA VAL A 111 -17.44 3.80 -0.90
C VAL A 111 -17.95 5.15 -0.39
N THR A 112 -18.05 5.29 0.92
CA THR A 112 -18.32 6.58 1.57
C THR A 112 -16.98 7.17 2.01
N ASP A 113 -16.90 8.48 2.28
CA ASP A 113 -15.69 9.11 2.84
C ASP A 113 -15.18 8.29 4.04
N GLY A 114 -14.10 7.56 3.80
CA GLY A 114 -13.44 6.74 4.79
C GLY A 114 -13.89 5.28 4.93
N LYS A 115 -14.82 4.73 4.14
CA LYS A 115 -15.19 3.30 4.21
C LYS A 115 -15.57 2.70 2.86
N VAL A 116 -14.99 1.54 2.54
CA VAL A 116 -15.41 0.66 1.42
C VAL A 116 -16.16 -0.55 1.97
N VAL A 117 -17.31 -0.89 1.39
CA VAL A 117 -18.06 -2.14 1.64
C VAL A 117 -18.13 -2.94 0.35
N PHE A 118 -17.92 -4.25 0.42
CA PHE A 118 -18.04 -5.17 -0.72
C PHE A 118 -19.36 -5.95 -0.63
N ASN A 119 -20.20 -5.88 -1.65
CA ASN A 119 -21.49 -6.58 -1.73
C ASN A 119 -21.38 -8.03 -2.21
N SER A 120 -20.24 -8.40 -2.79
CA SER A 120 -19.95 -9.74 -3.29
C SER A 120 -18.48 -10.09 -3.04
N ALA A 121 -18.16 -11.39 -3.12
CA ALA A 121 -16.77 -11.81 -3.05
C ALA A 121 -16.04 -11.34 -4.31
N PHE A 122 -14.93 -10.63 -4.14
CA PHE A 122 -14.29 -9.89 -5.21
C PHE A 122 -12.77 -10.02 -5.18
N LYS A 123 -12.15 -10.08 -6.35
CA LYS A 123 -10.68 -10.02 -6.48
C LYS A 123 -10.29 -8.72 -7.17
N SER A 124 -9.42 -7.95 -6.53
CA SER A 124 -8.93 -6.68 -7.08
C SER A 124 -7.41 -6.61 -6.97
N TRP A 125 -6.78 -5.94 -7.92
CA TRP A 125 -5.42 -5.48 -7.74
C TRP A 125 -5.43 -4.23 -6.88
N VAL A 126 -4.59 -4.21 -5.86
CA VAL A 126 -4.47 -3.10 -4.93
C VAL A 126 -3.07 -2.55 -4.95
N VAL A 127 -2.98 -1.23 -4.97
CA VAL A 127 -1.75 -0.45 -4.81
C VAL A 127 -2.01 0.59 -3.74
N VAL A 128 -1.08 0.75 -2.81
CA VAL A 128 -1.09 1.84 -1.83
C VAL A 128 -0.01 2.82 -2.23
N CYS A 129 -0.32 4.10 -2.30
CA CYS A 129 0.66 5.12 -2.62
C CYS A 129 0.48 6.34 -1.73
N GLY A 130 1.51 7.16 -1.62
CA GLY A 130 1.41 8.41 -0.89
C GLY A 130 2.55 9.38 -1.15
N ASP A 131 2.32 10.59 -0.69
CA ASP A 131 3.22 11.74 -0.78
C ASP A 131 2.92 12.68 0.39
N ASP A 132 3.93 13.01 1.19
CA ASP A 132 3.80 13.81 2.40
C ASP A 132 3.57 15.31 2.14
N VAL A 133 3.77 15.74 0.88
CA VAL A 133 3.63 17.11 0.40
C VAL A 133 2.17 17.45 0.03
N LEU A 134 1.32 16.46 -0.19
CA LEU A 134 -0.09 16.69 -0.55
C LEU A 134 -0.95 17.10 0.65
N ASP A 135 -1.87 18.04 0.43
CA ASP A 135 -2.81 18.54 1.44
C ASP A 135 -4.22 18.60 0.81
N PRO A 136 -5.27 18.00 1.40
CA PRO A 136 -5.31 17.26 2.68
C PRO A 136 -5.07 15.75 2.57
N VAL A 137 -5.18 15.16 1.38
CA VAL A 137 -5.05 13.71 1.18
C VAL A 137 -3.62 13.35 0.80
N LYS A 138 -2.95 12.58 1.65
CA LYS A 138 -1.54 12.18 1.52
C LYS A 138 -1.36 10.76 1.00
N TYR A 139 -2.35 9.90 1.23
CA TYR A 139 -2.27 8.47 0.93
C TYR A 139 -3.50 8.02 0.16
N TYR A 140 -3.28 7.24 -0.89
CA TYR A 140 -4.32 6.67 -1.71
C TYR A 140 -4.21 5.14 -1.71
N ILE A 141 -5.36 4.49 -1.67
CA ILE A 141 -5.49 3.05 -1.82
C ILE A 141 -6.28 2.82 -3.11
N ALA A 142 -5.57 2.44 -4.15
CA ALA A 142 -6.11 2.27 -5.50
C ALA A 142 -6.50 0.82 -5.76
N PHE A 143 -7.71 0.62 -6.28
CA PHE A 143 -8.25 -0.65 -6.73
C PHE A 143 -8.28 -0.71 -8.27
N GLY A 144 -7.99 -1.86 -8.86
CA GLY A 144 -8.01 -2.02 -10.31
C GLY A 144 -8.20 -3.46 -10.78
N GLY A 145 -8.64 -3.60 -12.03
CA GLY A 145 -8.77 -4.90 -12.69
C GLY A 145 -7.42 -5.52 -13.08
N SER A 146 -6.38 -4.70 -13.13
CA SER A 146 -4.99 -5.09 -13.37
C SER A 146 -4.05 -4.33 -12.44
N GLY A 147 -2.87 -4.89 -12.20
CA GLY A 147 -1.85 -4.22 -11.38
C GLY A 147 -1.38 -2.90 -11.97
N ALA A 148 -1.31 -2.81 -13.31
CA ALA A 148 -0.99 -1.56 -14.01
C ALA A 148 -2.10 -0.50 -13.81
N GLY A 149 -3.37 -0.86 -14.01
CA GLY A 149 -4.47 0.11 -13.85
C GLY A 149 -4.59 0.66 -12.42
N ALA A 150 -4.42 -0.20 -11.40
CA ALA A 150 -4.39 0.25 -10.01
C ALA A 150 -3.22 1.22 -9.75
N ARG A 151 -2.05 0.92 -10.30
CA ARG A 151 -0.85 1.75 -10.16
C ARG A 151 -1.01 3.10 -10.86
N ASP A 152 -1.42 3.11 -12.12
CA ASP A 152 -1.58 4.31 -12.93
C ASP A 152 -2.56 5.27 -12.26
N LYS A 153 -3.67 4.75 -11.69
CA LYS A 153 -4.61 5.58 -10.92
C LYS A 153 -3.97 6.14 -9.65
N CYS A 154 -3.23 5.32 -8.91
CA CYS A 154 -2.56 5.78 -7.69
C CYS A 154 -1.56 6.92 -7.98
N GLU A 155 -0.75 6.77 -9.03
CA GLU A 155 0.21 7.79 -9.49
C GLU A 155 -0.50 9.07 -9.98
N ALA A 156 -1.62 8.93 -10.71
CA ALA A 156 -2.44 10.06 -11.13
C ALA A 156 -2.95 10.87 -9.92
N CYS A 157 -3.35 10.19 -8.85
CA CYS A 157 -3.90 10.86 -7.66
C CYS A 157 -2.83 11.56 -6.82
N ILE A 158 -1.61 11.04 -6.77
CA ILE A 158 -0.48 11.74 -6.16
C ILE A 158 -0.10 13.00 -6.95
N THR A 159 -0.22 12.95 -8.27
CA THR A 159 0.11 14.09 -9.15
C THR A 159 -1.03 15.10 -9.32
N GLY A 160 -2.14 14.94 -8.57
CA GLY A 160 -3.28 15.85 -8.57
C GLY A 160 -4.22 15.70 -9.77
N SER A 161 -4.17 14.57 -10.49
CA SER A 161 -5.02 14.24 -11.63
C SER A 161 -6.12 13.22 -11.28
N CYS A 162 -6.44 13.11 -9.98
CA CYS A 162 -7.66 12.50 -9.44
C CYS A 162 -8.77 13.57 -9.42
#